data_AF-A0A529R2R2-F1
#
_entry.id   AF-A0A529R2R2-F1
#
_cell.length_a   1.000
_cell.length_b   1.000
_cell.length_c   1.000
_cell.angle_alpha   90.00
_cell.angle_beta   90.00
_cell.angle_gamma   90.00
#
_symmetry.space_group_name_H-M   'P 1'
#
loop_
_entity.id
_entity.type
_entity.pdbx_description
1 polymer ?
#
loop_
_entity_poly.entity_id
_entity_poly.type
_entity_poly.pdbx_seq_one_letter_code
_entity_poly.pdbx_strand_id
1 'polypeptide(L)'
;MQEHDMSWVRTEMALAQPAPPTERGAYAWVRKNLIGSVGDTLLTVLGIAIVVWVLPQIINWAFINAVWTGPDRTVCTTASQGGIQPDGWTGACWAFVNAKFGQFMFGTYP
;
A
#
# COMPACT_ATOMS: atom_id res chain seq x y z
N MET A 1 60.33 -17.77 24.55
CA MET A 1 59.20 -18.54 23.98
C MET A 1 58.06 -18.37 24.97
N GLN A 2 56.99 -17.65 24.61
CA GLN A 2 55.85 -17.43 25.50
C GLN A 2 54.91 -18.63 25.37
N GLU A 3 54.65 -19.32 26.49
CA GLU A 3 53.63 -20.36 26.58
C GLU A 3 52.25 -19.73 26.41
N HIS A 4 51.58 -20.04 25.31
CA HIS A 4 50.20 -19.64 25.09
C HIS A 4 49.28 -20.62 25.86
N ASP A 5 48.67 -20.15 26.95
CA ASP A 5 47.65 -20.90 27.70
C ASP A 5 46.38 -21.04 26.84
N MET A 6 46.13 -22.28 26.40
CA MET A 6 44.99 -22.66 25.55
C MET A 6 43.74 -23.02 26.38
N SER A 7 43.75 -22.85 27.71
CA SER A 7 42.64 -23.26 28.59
C SER A 7 41.30 -22.59 28.28
N TRP A 8 41.31 -21.42 27.64
CA TRP A 8 40.11 -20.65 27.29
C TRP A 8 39.61 -20.86 25.85
N VAL A 9 40.32 -21.65 25.04
CA VAL A 9 39.96 -21.89 23.64
C VAL A 9 39.11 -23.15 23.54
N ARG A 10 37.94 -23.05 22.90
CA ARG A 10 37.08 -24.21 22.63
C ARG A 10 37.83 -25.22 21.75
N THR A 11 37.87 -26.47 22.19
CA THR A 11 38.54 -27.59 21.50
C THR A 11 37.66 -28.26 20.45
N GLU A 12 36.35 -28.03 20.50
CA GLU A 12 35.35 -28.61 19.62
C GLU A 12 34.49 -27.54 18.94
N MET A 13 34.05 -27.82 17.71
CA MET A 13 33.18 -26.91 16.99
C MET A 13 31.79 -26.87 17.63
N ALA A 14 31.26 -25.66 17.82
CA ALA A 14 29.90 -25.47 18.32
C ALA A 14 28.87 -25.96 17.28
N LEU A 15 27.84 -26.65 17.77
CA LEU A 15 26.71 -27.09 16.94
C LEU A 15 25.95 -25.90 16.35
N ALA A 16 25.47 -26.05 15.11
CA ALA A 16 24.66 -25.03 14.46
C ALA A 16 23.35 -24.81 15.24
N GLN A 17 23.18 -23.60 15.77
CA GLN A 17 21.95 -23.17 16.40
C GLN A 17 21.07 -22.44 15.40
N PRO A 18 19.74 -22.59 15.47
CA PRO A 18 18.85 -21.84 14.61
C PRO A 18 18.93 -20.36 15.02
N ALA A 19 18.83 -19.41 14.07
CA ALA A 19 19.11 -17.98 14.34
C ALA A 19 18.27 -17.40 15.51
N PRO A 20 18.52 -16.24 16.11
CA PRO A 20 17.63 -15.75 17.17
C PRO A 20 16.20 -15.55 16.63
N PRO A 21 15.12 -15.94 17.33
CA PRO A 21 13.74 -15.74 16.86
C PRO A 21 13.43 -14.27 16.55
N THR A 22 14.13 -13.35 17.21
CA THR A 22 14.03 -11.89 17.02
C THR A 22 14.64 -11.40 15.70
N GLU A 23 15.47 -12.21 15.04
CA GLU A 23 16.16 -11.89 13.78
C GLU A 23 15.50 -12.56 12.57
N ARG A 24 14.36 -13.25 12.75
CA ARG A 24 13.66 -13.96 11.67
C ARG A 24 12.20 -13.53 11.56
N GLY A 25 11.65 -13.59 10.36
CA GLY A 25 10.24 -13.36 10.08
C GLY A 25 9.83 -11.90 9.86
N ALA A 26 8.52 -11.68 9.68
CA ALA A 26 7.96 -10.38 9.30
C ALA A 26 8.25 -9.28 10.34
N TYR A 27 8.21 -9.61 11.63
CA TYR A 27 8.49 -8.65 12.71
C TYR A 27 9.93 -8.12 12.67
N ALA A 28 10.91 -9.01 12.49
CA ALA A 28 12.32 -8.64 12.34
C ALA A 28 12.53 -7.75 11.10
N TRP A 29 11.83 -8.04 10.01
CA TRP A 29 11.86 -7.23 8.79
C TRP A 29 11.29 -5.82 9.01
N VAL A 30 10.13 -5.69 9.68
CA VAL A 30 9.54 -4.38 10.00
C VAL A 30 10.47 -3.57 10.87
N ARG A 31 11.00 -4.15 11.95
CA ARG A 31 11.93 -3.46 12.84
C ARG A 31 13.18 -2.98 12.10
N LYS A 32 13.72 -3.80 11.19
CA LYS A 32 14.96 -3.48 10.47
C LYS A 32 14.76 -2.46 9.35
N ASN A 33 13.62 -2.47 8.66
CA ASN A 33 13.41 -1.65 7.45
C ASN A 33 12.51 -0.42 7.67
N LEU A 34 11.54 -0.49 8.58
CA LEU A 34 10.59 0.61 8.83
C LEU A 34 10.95 1.42 10.08
N ILE A 35 11.63 0.80 11.05
CA ILE A 35 11.95 1.40 12.37
C ILE A 35 13.44 1.19 12.69
N GLY A 36 14.27 1.03 11.66
CA GLY A 36 15.71 0.73 11.82
C GLY A 36 16.50 1.92 12.35
N SER A 37 16.08 3.13 11.98
CA SER A 37 16.65 4.40 12.44
C SER A 37 15.56 5.41 12.81
N VAL A 38 15.94 6.51 13.46
CA VAL A 38 15.02 7.62 13.76
C VAL A 38 14.44 8.21 12.48
N GLY A 39 15.24 8.31 11.40
CA GLY A 39 14.79 8.80 10.10
C GLY A 39 13.74 7.89 9.45
N ASP A 40 13.99 6.57 9.44
CA ASP A 40 13.05 5.60 8.88
C ASP A 40 11.73 5.60 9.65
N THR A 41 11.80 5.74 10.97
CA THR A 41 10.62 5.81 11.84
C THR A 41 9.77 7.03 11.51
N LEU A 42 10.40 8.21 11.38
CA LEU A 42 9.69 9.45 11.03
C LEU A 42 9.03 9.36 9.65
N LEU A 43 9.76 8.83 8.65
CA LEU A 43 9.25 8.69 7.29
C LEU A 43 8.10 7.67 7.23
N THR A 44 8.21 6.57 7.99
CA THR A 44 7.15 5.57 8.11
C THR A 44 5.88 6.17 8.75
N VAL A 45 6.02 6.90 9.86
CA VAL A 45 4.88 7.55 10.54
C VAL A 45 4.23 8.58 9.61
N LEU A 46 5.02 9.40 8.92
CA LEU A 46 4.50 10.37 7.97
C LEU A 46 3.76 9.67 6.81
N GLY A 47 4.34 8.61 6.26
CA GLY A 47 3.70 7.81 5.21
C GLY A 47 2.35 7.24 5.67
N ILE A 48 2.29 6.66 6.86
CA ILE A 48 1.04 6.16 7.45
C ILE A 48 0.03 7.30 7.64
N ALA A 49 0.47 8.46 8.14
CA ALA A 49 -0.42 9.60 8.35
C ALA A 49 -1.06 10.08 7.02
N ILE A 50 -0.28 10.14 5.94
CA ILE A 50 -0.78 10.48 4.60
C ILE A 50 -1.77 9.43 4.12
N VAL A 51 -1.45 8.15 4.26
CA VAL A 51 -2.36 7.06 3.85
C VAL A 51 -3.68 7.16 4.62
N VAL A 52 -3.64 7.30 5.94
CA VAL A 52 -4.86 7.41 6.76
C VAL A 52 -5.70 8.63 6.39
N TRP A 53 -5.07 9.72 5.96
CA TRP A 53 -5.79 10.92 5.53
C TRP A 53 -6.42 10.78 4.14
N VAL A 54 -5.72 10.17 3.18
CA VAL A 54 -6.14 10.06 1.77
C VAL A 54 -7.10 8.89 1.54
N LEU A 55 -6.84 7.74 2.17
CA LEU A 55 -7.61 6.50 1.98
C LEU A 55 -9.12 6.66 2.18
N PRO A 56 -9.65 7.34 3.23
CA PRO A 56 -11.09 7.51 3.38
C PRO A 56 -11.72 8.39 2.29
N GLN A 57 -10.97 9.34 1.75
CA GLN A 57 -11.44 10.19 0.64
C GLN A 57 -11.53 9.37 -0.66
N ILE A 58 -10.51 8.56 -0.94
CA ILE A 58 -10.52 7.65 -2.09
C ILE A 58 -11.67 6.65 -1.96
N ILE A 59 -11.87 6.06 -0.79
CA ILE A 59 -12.95 5.08 -0.59
C ILE A 59 -14.32 5.73 -0.77
N ASN A 60 -14.54 6.93 -0.21
CA ASN A 60 -15.80 7.65 -0.40
C ASN A 60 -16.06 7.92 -1.88
N TRP A 61 -15.05 8.40 -2.61
CA TRP A 61 -15.19 8.72 -4.02
C TRP A 61 -15.38 7.47 -4.90
N ALA A 62 -14.59 6.41 -4.65
CA ALA A 62 -14.54 5.21 -5.50
C ALA A 62 -15.68 4.23 -5.24
N PHE A 63 -16.25 4.19 -4.03
CA PHE A 63 -17.24 3.18 -3.66
C PHE A 63 -18.55 3.76 -3.11
N ILE A 64 -18.49 4.78 -2.24
CA ILE A 64 -19.68 5.29 -1.53
C ILE A 64 -20.48 6.22 -2.43
N ASN A 65 -19.84 7.26 -2.96
CA ASN A 65 -20.43 8.22 -3.88
C ASN A 65 -20.35 7.75 -5.34
N ALA A 66 -20.01 6.49 -5.61
CA ALA A 66 -19.78 6.00 -6.97
C ALA A 66 -21.07 5.57 -7.67
N VAL A 67 -21.09 5.73 -9.00
CA VAL A 67 -22.18 5.28 -9.86
C VAL A 67 -21.80 3.96 -10.51
N TRP A 68 -22.44 2.90 -10.02
CA TRP A 68 -22.13 1.51 -10.40
C TRP A 68 -22.69 1.11 -11.76
N THR A 69 -23.91 1.54 -12.06
CA THR A 69 -24.62 1.20 -13.30
C THR A 69 -25.36 2.42 -13.83
N GLY A 70 -25.57 2.46 -15.15
CA GLY A 70 -26.36 3.50 -15.78
C GLY A 70 -26.45 3.31 -17.30
N PRO A 71 -27.51 3.85 -17.93
CA PRO A 71 -27.72 3.72 -19.37
C PRO A 71 -26.77 4.58 -20.21
N ASP A 72 -26.35 5.74 -19.70
CA ASP A 72 -25.55 6.71 -20.45
C ASP A 72 -24.74 7.64 -19.53
N ARG A 73 -23.91 8.52 -20.12
CA ARG A 73 -22.97 9.36 -19.35
C ARG A 73 -23.64 10.36 -18.41
N THR A 74 -24.92 10.69 -18.61
CA THR A 74 -25.63 11.70 -17.80
C THR A 74 -25.74 11.29 -16.34
N VAL A 75 -25.69 9.98 -16.05
CA VAL A 75 -25.73 9.46 -14.68
C VAL A 75 -24.48 9.77 -13.88
N CYS A 76 -23.39 10.17 -14.52
CA CYS A 76 -22.12 10.48 -13.85
C CYS A 76 -21.72 11.96 -13.95
N THR A 77 -22.57 12.81 -14.54
CA THR A 77 -22.29 14.24 -14.74
C THR A 77 -23.23 15.09 -13.89
N THR A 78 -22.74 16.24 -13.42
CA THR A 78 -23.54 17.16 -12.61
C THR A 78 -24.59 17.90 -13.47
N ALA A 79 -25.58 18.52 -12.82
CA ALA A 79 -26.61 19.31 -13.48
C ALA A 79 -26.00 20.44 -14.34
N SER A 80 -24.98 21.13 -13.83
CA SER A 80 -24.17 22.09 -14.59
C SER A 80 -23.49 21.52 -15.83
N GLN A 81 -23.23 20.21 -15.87
CA GLN A 81 -22.64 19.49 -17.01
C GLN A 81 -23.70 18.83 -17.91
N GLY A 82 -24.99 19.01 -17.61
CA GLY A 82 -26.11 18.40 -18.35
C GLY A 82 -26.47 16.98 -17.92
N GLY A 83 -26.13 16.58 -16.68
CA GLY A 83 -26.52 15.30 -16.11
C GLY A 83 -27.53 15.40 -14.96
N ILE A 84 -27.68 14.31 -14.22
CA ILE A 84 -28.67 14.16 -13.14
C ILE A 84 -28.11 14.40 -11.74
N GLN A 85 -26.79 14.48 -11.61
CA GLN A 85 -26.13 14.56 -10.30
C GLN A 85 -26.15 16.00 -9.77
N PRO A 86 -26.26 16.23 -8.45
CA PRO A 86 -26.25 17.59 -7.91
C PRO A 86 -24.92 18.30 -8.14
N ASP A 87 -24.97 19.63 -8.26
CA ASP A 87 -23.77 20.45 -8.41
C ASP A 87 -22.87 20.33 -7.17
N GLY A 88 -21.58 20.05 -7.40
CA GLY A 88 -20.62 19.74 -6.35
C GLY A 88 -20.46 18.25 -6.02
N TRP A 89 -21.26 17.37 -6.64
CA TRP A 89 -21.03 15.94 -6.52
C TRP A 89 -19.74 15.52 -7.23
N THR A 90 -18.99 14.64 -6.57
CA THR A 90 -17.79 14.00 -7.14
C THR A 90 -17.78 12.52 -6.75
N GLY A 91 -17.70 11.65 -7.75
CA GLY A 91 -17.72 10.21 -7.55
C GLY A 91 -17.14 9.47 -8.75
N ALA A 92 -16.71 8.23 -8.54
CA ALA A 92 -16.26 7.38 -9.62
C ALA A 92 -17.45 6.89 -10.47
N CYS A 93 -17.26 6.85 -11.79
CA CYS A 93 -18.27 6.37 -12.74
C CYS A 93 -17.90 4.98 -13.25
N TRP A 94 -18.32 3.93 -12.53
CA TRP A 94 -18.05 2.55 -12.94
C TRP A 94 -18.86 2.12 -14.16
N ALA A 95 -20.03 2.72 -14.40
CA ALA A 95 -20.80 2.52 -15.62
C ALA A 95 -19.97 2.83 -16.88
N PHE A 96 -19.22 3.93 -16.85
CA PHE A 96 -18.28 4.28 -17.94
C PHE A 96 -17.11 3.31 -18.01
N VAL A 97 -16.53 2.95 -16.87
CA VAL A 97 -15.39 2.02 -16.83
C VAL A 97 -15.76 0.68 -17.46
N ASN A 98 -16.94 0.15 -17.16
CA ASN A 98 -17.43 -1.09 -17.74
C ASN A 98 -17.70 -0.94 -19.25
N ALA A 99 -18.37 0.13 -19.66
CA ALA A 99 -18.66 0.39 -21.08
C ALA A 99 -17.40 0.57 -21.93
N LYS A 100 -16.30 1.07 -21.33
CA LYS A 100 -15.01 1.32 -22.00
C LYS A 100 -13.90 0.38 -21.57
N PHE A 101 -14.23 -0.71 -20.87
CA PHE A 101 -13.23 -1.64 -20.34
C PHE A 101 -12.35 -2.23 -21.45
N GLY A 102 -12.95 -2.62 -22.58
CA GLY A 102 -12.21 -3.11 -23.75
C GLY A 102 -11.20 -2.09 -24.30
N GLN A 103 -11.54 -0.80 -24.28
CA GLN A 103 -10.63 0.27 -24.71
C GLN A 103 -9.48 0.48 -23.72
N PHE A 104 -9.69 0.25 -22.42
CA PHE A 104 -8.60 0.28 -21.43
C PHE A 104 -7.67 -0.93 -21.55
N MET A 105 -8.21 -2.11 -21.87
CA MET A 105 -7.43 -3.33 -21.99
C MET A 105 -6.66 -3.42 -23.31
N PHE A 106 -7.26 -3.02 -24.42
CA PHE A 106 -6.70 -3.19 -25.76
C PHE A 106 -6.25 -1.87 -26.40
N GLY A 107 -6.51 -0.72 -25.76
CA GLY A 107 -6.22 0.60 -26.31
C GLY A 107 -7.28 1.07 -27.32
N THR A 108 -7.09 2.27 -27.87
CA THR A 108 -7.88 2.74 -29.02
C THR A 108 -7.45 1.99 -30.27
N TYR A 109 -8.21 0.98 -30.65
CA TYR A 109 -8.14 0.38 -31.99
C TYR A 109 -8.95 1.25 -32.96
N PRO A 110 -8.54 1.44 -34.23
CA PRO A 110 -9.39 2.07 -35.25
C PRO A 110 -10.70 1.32 -35.48
#